data_AF-A0A101W0F4-F1
#
_entry.id   AF-A0A101W0F4-F1
#
_cell.length_a   1.000
_cell.length_b   1.000
_cell.length_c   1.000
_cell.angle_alpha   90.00
_cell.angle_beta   90.00
_cell.angle_gamma   90.00
#
_symmetry.space_group_name_H-M   'P 1'
#
loop_
_entity.id
_entity.type
_entity.pdbx_description
1 polymer ?
#
loop_
_entity_poly.entity_id
_entity_poly.type
_entity_poly.pdbx_seq_one_letter_code
_entity_poly.pdbx_strand_id
1 'polypeptide(L)'
;MDIKFDLVRIGSARENYSSEKILKQNVDLLRNNIRDLLKDEKCSHKNNCDHMTMIIPAKGFNIKILLRDITDFHIRKLIRENFPNSIYNGKSDTISDYATNRVFR
;
A
#
# COMPACT_ATOMS: atom_id res chain seq x y z
N MET A 1 8.09 3.35 -14.04
CA MET A 1 7.78 1.93 -13.73
C MET A 1 6.28 1.69 -13.62
N ASP A 2 5.75 0.50 -13.95
CA ASP A 2 4.36 0.14 -13.63
C ASP A 2 4.26 -0.57 -12.27
N ILE A 3 3.27 -0.22 -11.45
CA ILE A 3 3.06 -0.83 -10.13
C ILE A 3 1.60 -1.20 -9.97
N LYS A 4 1.38 -2.47 -9.69
CA LYS A 4 0.07 -3.01 -9.33
C LYS A 4 -0.12 -2.87 -7.82
N PHE A 5 -1.21 -2.22 -7.46
CA PHE A 5 -1.56 -1.97 -6.06
C PHE A 5 -2.67 -2.91 -5.64
N ASP A 6 -2.32 -3.83 -4.75
CA ASP A 6 -3.30 -4.64 -4.03
C ASP A 6 -3.73 -3.90 -2.77
N LEU A 7 -5.00 -4.05 -2.38
CA LEU A 7 -5.55 -3.39 -1.20
C LEU A 7 -6.03 -4.44 -0.21
N VAL A 8 -5.53 -4.37 1.02
CA VAL A 8 -5.94 -5.23 2.12
C VAL A 8 -6.47 -4.37 3.25
N ARG A 9 -7.61 -4.76 3.83
CA ARG A 9 -8.19 -4.11 5.01
C ARG A 9 -8.04 -4.98 6.23
N ILE A 10 -7.34 -4.48 7.24
CA ILE A 10 -7.31 -5.10 8.56
C ILE A 10 -8.57 -4.68 9.32
N GLY A 11 -9.36 -5.67 9.77
CA GLY A 11 -10.63 -5.44 10.45
C GLY A 11 -11.80 -5.13 9.51
N SER A 12 -12.89 -4.63 10.08
CA SER A 12 -14.14 -4.38 9.36
C SER A 12 -14.24 -2.98 8.73
N ALA A 13 -15.24 -2.80 7.87
CA ALA A 13 -15.68 -1.48 7.42
C ALA A 13 -16.11 -0.61 8.60
N ARG A 14 -15.75 0.68 8.60
CA ARG A 14 -16.24 1.62 9.60
C ARG A 14 -17.68 2.00 9.29
N GLU A 15 -18.47 2.12 10.34
CA GLU A 15 -19.86 2.57 10.23
C GLU A 15 -19.94 4.05 9.82
N ASN A 16 -18.97 4.86 10.25
CA ASN A 16 -18.92 6.27 9.94
C ASN A 16 -18.45 6.51 8.49
N TYR A 17 -19.38 6.98 7.64
CA TYR A 17 -19.13 7.27 6.23
C TYR A 17 -17.98 8.26 6.00
N SER A 18 -17.90 9.35 6.77
CA SER A 18 -16.82 10.34 6.62
C SER A 18 -15.46 9.72 6.91
N SER A 19 -15.37 8.83 7.89
CA SER A 19 -14.15 8.10 8.22
C SER A 19 -13.70 7.18 7.08
N GLU A 20 -14.64 6.48 6.44
CA GLU A 20 -14.38 5.66 5.26
C GLU A 20 -13.92 6.49 4.06
N LYS A 21 -14.56 7.65 3.85
CA LYS A 21 -14.17 8.58 2.80
C LYS A 21 -12.74 9.10 2.98
N ILE A 22 -12.35 9.43 4.21
CA ILE A 22 -10.97 9.85 4.53
C ILE A 22 -9.98 8.72 4.25
N LEU A 23 -10.31 7.47 4.63
CA LEU A 23 -9.46 6.32 4.32
C LEU A 23 -9.26 6.15 2.81
N LYS A 24 -10.34 6.25 2.03
CA LYS A 24 -10.28 6.16 0.57
C LYS A 24 -9.40 7.26 -0.03
N GLN A 25 -9.59 8.50 0.40
CA GLN A 25 -8.76 9.63 -0.04
C GLN A 25 -7.28 9.42 0.29
N ASN A 26 -6.97 8.90 1.48
CA ASN A 26 -5.58 8.63 1.87
C ASN A 26 -4.97 7.47 1.09
N VAL A 27 -5.76 6.45 0.71
CA VAL A 27 -5.30 5.40 -0.21
C VAL A 27 -4.94 6.00 -1.57
N ASP A 28 -5.85 6.79 -2.15
CA ASP A 28 -5.64 7.37 -3.47
C ASP A 28 -4.44 8.33 -3.47
N LEU A 29 -4.29 9.14 -2.42
CA LEU A 29 -3.15 10.06 -2.25
C LEU A 29 -1.82 9.29 -2.15
N LEU A 30 -1.73 8.27 -1.31
CA LEU A 30 -0.51 7.49 -1.17
C LEU A 30 -0.17 6.74 -2.47
N ARG A 31 -1.16 6.17 -3.13
CA ARG A 31 -1.00 5.49 -4.42
C ARG A 31 -0.43 6.43 -5.49
N ASN A 32 -0.99 7.62 -5.62
CA ASN A 32 -0.55 8.60 -6.60
C ASN A 32 0.86 9.09 -6.29
N ASN A 33 1.16 9.41 -5.03
CA ASN A 33 2.50 9.83 -4.63
C ASN A 33 3.57 8.76 -4.93
N ILE A 34 3.26 7.48 -4.72
CA ILE A 34 4.17 6.37 -5.05
C ILE A 34 4.34 6.25 -6.56
N ARG A 35 3.26 6.37 -7.34
CA ARG A 35 3.33 6.34 -8.81
C ARG A 35 4.19 7.48 -9.35
N ASP A 36 4.00 8.68 -8.82
CA ASP A 36 4.75 9.86 -9.23
C ASP A 36 6.24 9.71 -8.89
N LEU A 37 6.56 9.21 -7.69
CA LEU A 37 7.94 8.93 -7.28
C LEU A 37 8.65 7.94 -8.22
N LEU A 38 7.91 6.94 -8.72
CA LEU A 38 8.48 5.80 -9.46
C LEU A 38 8.24 5.90 -10.97
N LYS A 39 7.72 7.04 -11.45
CA LYS A 39 7.36 7.26 -12.84
C LYS A 39 8.58 7.10 -13.76
N ASP A 40 9.70 7.72 -13.38
CA ASP A 40 10.94 7.74 -14.15
C ASP A 40 11.91 6.61 -13.78
N GLU A 41 11.57 5.83 -12.75
CA GLU A 41 12.35 4.67 -12.32
C GLU A 41 12.17 3.46 -13.26
N LYS A 42 13.22 2.64 -13.33
CA LYS A 42 13.23 1.35 -14.01
C LYS A 42 13.54 0.25 -13.02
N CYS A 43 12.68 -0.76 -12.99
CA CYS A 43 12.93 -2.01 -12.29
C CYS A 43 13.88 -2.90 -13.09
N SER A 44 14.67 -3.70 -12.37
CA SER A 44 15.54 -4.73 -12.92
C SER A 44 14.81 -5.88 -13.63
N HIS A 45 13.48 -5.96 -13.50
CA HIS A 45 12.64 -6.99 -14.09
C HIS A 45 12.34 -6.73 -15.57
N LYS A 46 12.29 -7.80 -16.39
CA LYS A 46 12.02 -7.74 -17.84
C LYS A 46 10.75 -6.94 -18.21
N ASN A 47 9.74 -6.91 -17.34
CA ASN A 47 8.47 -6.24 -17.59
C ASN A 47 8.35 -4.85 -16.93
N ASN A 48 9.39 -4.38 -16.23
CA ASN A 48 9.38 -3.11 -15.49
C ASN A 48 8.12 -2.92 -14.61
N CYS A 49 7.66 -4.02 -14.01
CA CYS A 49 6.43 -4.11 -13.24
C CYS A 49 6.71 -4.82 -11.91
N ASP A 50 6.15 -4.29 -10.83
CA ASP A 50 6.20 -4.91 -9.50
C ASP A 50 4.83 -4.78 -8.80
N HIS A 51 4.66 -5.52 -7.71
CA HIS A 51 3.44 -5.56 -6.93
C HIS A 51 3.65 -4.90 -5.57
N MET A 52 2.61 -4.24 -5.07
CA MET A 52 2.64 -3.60 -3.76
C MET A 52 1.30 -3.71 -3.07
N THR A 53 1.28 -4.32 -1.89
CA THR A 53 0.11 -4.31 -1.02
C THR A 53 0.05 -3.03 -0.19
N MET A 54 -1.07 -2.32 -0.32
CA MET A 54 -1.48 -1.22 0.55
C MET A 54 -2.45 -1.74 1.61
N ILE A 55 -2.25 -1.33 2.86
CA ILE A 55 -2.95 -1.83 4.03
C ILE A 55 -3.75 -0.71 4.66
N ILE A 56 -5.07 -0.90 4.68
CA ILE A 56 -6.02 -0.06 5.41
C ILE A 56 -6.05 -0.55 6.86
N PRO A 57 -5.67 0.29 7.85
CA PRO A 57 -5.62 -0.13 9.23
C PRO A 57 -7.02 -0.16 9.88
N ALA A 58 -7.19 -1.04 10.86
CA ALA A 58 -8.40 -1.09 11.69
C ALA A 58 -8.63 0.24 12.45
N LYS A 59 -7.56 0.89 12.91
CA LYS A 59 -7.59 2.16 13.65
C LYS A 59 -6.72 3.24 12.99
N GLY A 60 -7.12 4.51 13.12
CA GLY A 60 -6.42 5.66 12.54
C GLY A 60 -6.67 5.84 11.03
N PHE A 61 -5.94 6.73 10.37
CA PHE A 61 -6.16 7.02 8.94
C PHE A 61 -4.92 6.85 8.07
N ASN A 62 -3.81 6.41 8.68
CA ASN A 62 -2.54 6.30 7.99
C ASN A 62 -2.43 4.95 7.28
N ILE A 63 -2.52 4.99 5.95
CA ILE A 63 -2.41 3.82 5.09
C ILE A 63 -0.97 3.31 5.11
N LYS A 64 -0.82 1.99 5.21
CA LYS A 64 0.49 1.34 5.26
C LYS A 64 0.79 0.61 3.95
N ILE A 65 2.05 0.30 3.70
CA ILE A 65 2.53 -0.44 2.54
C ILE A 65 3.43 -1.59 2.98
N LEU A 66 3.31 -2.72 2.30
CA LEU A 66 4.15 -3.89 2.54
C LEU A 66 5.35 -3.87 1.59
N LEU A 67 6.51 -3.43 2.09
CA LEU A 67 7.75 -3.36 1.29
C LEU A 67 8.30 -4.72 0.85
N ARG A 68 7.84 -5.82 1.47
CA ARG A 68 8.31 -7.17 1.15
C ARG A 68 7.85 -7.62 -0.24
N ASP A 69 6.74 -7.08 -0.74
CA ASP A 69 6.18 -7.43 -2.05
C ASP A 69 7.05 -6.91 -3.20
N ILE A 70 7.75 -5.80 -2.95
CA ILE A 70 8.63 -5.16 -3.93
C ILE A 70 9.90 -5.96 -4.02
N THR A 71 10.15 -6.56 -5.16
CA THR A 71 11.30 -7.45 -5.38
C THR A 71 12.59 -6.64 -5.57
N ASP A 72 12.50 -5.51 -6.27
CA ASP A 72 13.66 -4.68 -6.59
C ASP A 72 14.17 -3.93 -5.35
N PHE A 73 15.45 -4.16 -5.02
CA PHE A 73 16.07 -3.58 -3.83
C PHE A 73 16.18 -2.05 -3.88
N HIS A 74 16.49 -1.49 -5.06
CA HIS A 74 16.61 -0.04 -5.24
C HIS A 74 15.26 0.62 -5.03
N ILE A 75 14.21 0.08 -5.66
CA ILE A 75 12.84 0.58 -5.48
C ILE A 75 12.39 0.46 -4.03
N ARG A 76 12.66 -0.68 -3.38
CA ARG A 76 12.34 -0.89 -1.96
C ARG A 76 13.02 0.15 -1.06
N LYS A 77 14.29 0.48 -1.35
CA LYS A 77 15.05 1.49 -0.61
C LYS A 77 14.48 2.89 -0.83
N LEU A 78 14.21 3.26 -2.08
CA LEU A 78 13.65 4.57 -2.44
C LEU A 78 12.31 4.83 -1.75
N ILE A 79 11.43 3.84 -1.73
CA ILE A 79 10.12 3.95 -1.06
C ILE A 79 10.28 4.03 0.46
N ARG A 80 11.22 3.28 1.05
CA ARG A 80 11.50 3.36 2.49
C ARG A 80 11.97 4.76 2.91
N GLU A 81 12.79 5.40 2.10
CA GLU A 81 13.33 6.74 2.37
C GLU A 81 12.27 7.83 2.21
N ASN A 82 11.38 7.71 1.22
CA ASN A 82 10.33 8.70 0.95
C ASN A 82 9.07 8.52 1.81
N PHE A 83 8.76 7.29 2.22
CA PHE A 83 7.54 6.97 2.97
C PHE A 83 7.78 6.14 4.25
N PRO A 84 8.70 6.56 5.15
CA PRO A 84 9.09 5.76 6.31
C PRO A 84 7.91 5.50 7.26
N ASN A 85 7.02 6.48 7.39
CA ASN A 85 5.85 6.41 8.27
C ASN A 85 4.70 5.58 7.71
N SER A 86 4.78 5.17 6.45
CA SER A 86 3.77 4.32 5.80
C SER A 86 4.22 2.87 5.72
N ILE A 87 5.38 2.49 6.26
CA ILE A 87 5.82 1.09 6.23
C ILE A 87 5.01 0.27 7.23
N TYR A 88 4.48 -0.86 6.78
CA TYR A 88 3.85 -1.84 7.66
C TYR A 88 4.92 -2.72 8.34
N ASN A 89 4.92 -2.69 9.67
CA ASN A 89 5.84 -3.46 10.51
C ASN A 89 5.16 -4.63 11.25
N GLY A 90 3.89 -4.93 10.93
CA GLY A 90 3.17 -6.04 11.55
C GLY A 90 3.53 -7.40 10.96
N LYS A 91 2.91 -8.46 11.49
CA LYS A 91 3.13 -9.84 11.02
C LYS A 91 2.50 -10.04 9.63
N SER A 92 3.20 -10.77 8.77
CA SER A 92 2.74 -11.10 7.41
C SER A 92 1.47 -11.96 7.42
N ASP A 93 1.34 -12.85 8.41
CA ASP A 93 0.21 -13.79 8.51
C ASP A 93 -1.13 -13.05 8.63
N THR A 94 -1.11 -11.90 9.32
CA THR A 94 -2.28 -11.02 9.47
C THR A 94 -2.78 -10.48 8.14
N ILE A 95 -1.92 -10.34 7.12
CA ILE A 95 -2.32 -9.81 5.81
C ILE A 95 -3.06 -10.90 5.02
N SER A 96 -2.55 -12.13 5.07
CA SER A 96 -3.17 -13.29 4.42
C SER A 96 -4.58 -13.55 4.96
N ASP A 97 -4.76 -13.42 6.28
CA ASP A 97 -6.05 -13.61 6.95
C ASP A 97 -7.12 -12.61 6.48
N TYR A 98 -6.70 -11.45 5.95
CA TYR A 98 -7.58 -10.36 5.53
C TYR A 98 -7.55 -10.07 4.02
N ALA A 99 -6.86 -10.89 3.23
CA ALA A 99 -6.72 -10.69 1.79
C ALA A 99 -8.08 -10.72 1.03
N THR A 100 -9.09 -11.37 1.59
CA THR A 100 -10.44 -11.47 1.02
C THR A 100 -11.43 -10.42 1.54
N ASN A 101 -11.00 -9.55 2.46
CA ASN A 101 -11.89 -8.54 3.04
C ASN A 101 -12.29 -7.51 1.99
N ARG A 102 -13.58 -7.13 2.01
CA ARG A 102 -14.05 -5.98 1.22
C ARG A 102 -13.35 -4.71 1.66
N VAL A 103 -12.66 -4.08 0.72
CA VAL A 103 -11.83 -2.90 0.99
C VAL A 103 -12.68 -1.63 1.08
N PHE A 104 -13.58 -1.39 0.13
CA PHE A 104 -14.55 -0.30 0.16
C PHE A 104 -15.90 -0.84 -0.29
N ARG A 105 -16.97 -0.18 0.15
CA ARG A 105 -18.36 -0.53 -0.20
C ARG A 105 -18.87 0.36 -1.31
#